data_AF-D7LHH1-F1
#
_entry.id   AF-D7LHH1-F1
#
_cell.length_a   1.000
_cell.length_b   1.000
_cell.length_c   1.000
_cell.angle_alpha   90.00
_cell.angle_beta   90.00
_cell.angle_gamma   90.00
#
_symmetry.space_group_name_H-M   'P 1'
#
loop_
_entity.id
_entity.type
_entity.pdbx_description
1 polymer ?
#
loop_
_entity_poly.entity_id
_entity_poly.type
_entity_poly.pdbx_seq_one_letter_code
_entity_poly.pdbx_strand_id
1 'polypeptide(L)' 'MNKGRRNLKQAASEQDFTFEECQSIAQVVSLRGSNQIEIMDAKGENSLALFPPRFRERKYLQSLKDEEFKG' A
#
# COMPACT_ATOMS: atom_id res chain seq x y z
N MET A 1 16.47 -12.93 23.68
CA MET A 1 16.18 -13.64 22.42
C MET A 1 15.88 -12.62 21.31
N ASN A 2 16.91 -12.08 20.66
CA ASN A 2 16.77 -11.09 19.58
C ASN A 2 16.74 -11.79 18.22
N LYS A 3 15.63 -12.45 17.86
CA LYS A 3 15.48 -13.15 16.56
C LYS A 3 14.55 -12.45 15.56
N GLY A 4 14.12 -11.21 15.80
CA GLY A 4 13.08 -10.53 14.99
C GLY A 4 13.55 -9.60 13.87
N ARG A 5 14.82 -9.18 13.82
CA ARG A 5 15.31 -8.15 12.87
C ARG A 5 16.21 -8.72 11.76
N ARG A 6 15.74 -9.73 11.02
CA ARG A 6 16.50 -10.27 9.87
C ARG A 6 15.76 -10.33 8.53
N ASN A 7 14.48 -9.96 8.46
CA ASN A 7 13.71 -10.17 7.22
C ASN A 7 13.54 -8.91 6.36
N LEU A 8 13.74 -7.70 6.89
CA LEU A 8 13.56 -6.47 6.10
C LEU A 8 14.69 -6.25 5.08
N LYS A 9 15.89 -6.73 5.38
CA LYS A 9 17.08 -6.50 4.54
C LYS A 9 17.25 -7.52 3.40
N GLN A 10 16.55 -8.67 3.45
CA GLN A 10 16.71 -9.73 2.46
C GLN A 10 15.71 -9.63 1.30
N ALA A 11 14.52 -9.04 1.52
CA ALA A 11 13.52 -8.83 0.47
C ALA A 11 13.76 -7.57 -0.38
N ALA A 12 14.60 -6.65 0.10
CA ALA A 12 15.08 -5.50 -0.68
C ALA A 12 16.20 -5.86 -1.67
N SER A 13 16.69 -7.11 -1.63
CA SER A 13 17.67 -7.61 -2.59
C SER A 13 16.95 -7.97 -3.89
N GLU A 14 16.86 -6.99 -4.78
CA GLU A 14 17.00 -7.18 -6.23
C GLU A 14 16.11 -8.27 -6.84
N GLN A 15 14.79 -8.11 -6.71
CA GLN A 15 13.90 -8.60 -7.76
C GLN A 15 13.50 -7.38 -8.58
N ASP A 16 14.05 -7.27 -9.79
CA ASP A 16 13.58 -6.31 -10.77
C ASP A 16 12.11 -6.65 -11.09
N PHE A 17 11.20 -5.83 -10.59
CA PHE A 17 9.79 -5.96 -10.89
C PHE A 17 9.54 -5.23 -12.21
N THR A 18 9.38 -5.98 -13.30
CA THR A 18 8.94 -5.42 -14.57
C THR A 18 7.44 -5.17 -14.51
N PHE A 19 7.04 -3.91 -14.67
CA PHE A 19 5.63 -3.56 -14.83
C PHE A 19 5.13 -4.04 -16.19
N GLU A 20 3.95 -4.66 -16.19
CA GLU A 20 3.21 -4.92 -17.42
C GLU A 20 2.74 -3.60 -18.04
N GLU A 21 2.37 -3.62 -19.32
CA GLU A 21 1.74 -2.47 -19.96
C GLU A 21 0.52 -2.00 -19.14
N CYS A 22 0.39 -0.68 -18.98
CA CYS A 22 -0.64 -0.02 -18.18
C CYS A 22 -0.56 -0.25 -16.66
N GLN A 23 0.56 -0.72 -16.11
CA GLN A 23 0.80 -0.71 -14.67
C GLN A 23 1.67 0.47 -14.24
N SER A 24 1.37 1.02 -13.07
CA SER A 24 2.15 2.11 -12.46
C SER A 24 2.18 1.96 -10.94
N ILE A 25 3.25 2.48 -10.33
CA ILE A 25 3.34 2.64 -8.88
C ILE A 25 2.58 3.91 -8.49
N ALA A 26 1.78 3.82 -7.43
CA ALA A 26 1.13 4.97 -6.80
C ALA A 26 1.17 4.82 -5.28
N GLN A 27 1.22 5.94 -4.57
CA GLN A 27 1.16 6.00 -3.12
C GLN A 27 -0.28 6.16 -2.66
N VAL A 28 -0.71 5.38 -1.66
CA VAL A 28 -2.02 5.59 -1.03
C VAL A 28 -1.94 6.85 -0.16
N VAL A 29 -2.81 7.82 -0.43
CA VAL A 29 -2.93 9.07 0.31
C VAL A 29 -3.98 8.95 1.40
N SER A 30 -5.15 8.41 1.06
CA SER A 30 -6.24 8.27 2.02
C SER A 30 -7.14 7.08 1.70
N LEU A 31 -7.72 6.49 2.75
CA LEU A 31 -8.74 5.48 2.62
C LEU A 31 -10.11 6.17 2.55
N ARG A 32 -10.78 6.05 1.40
CA ARG A 32 -12.15 6.55 1.26
C ARG A 32 -13.14 5.48 1.69
N GLY A 33 -14.40 5.88 1.85
CA GLY A 33 -15.49 4.95 2.11
C GLY A 33 -15.78 4.05 0.90
N SER A 34 -16.66 3.08 1.10
CA SER A 34 -17.37 2.42 0.00
C SER A 34 -16.53 1.74 -1.08
N ASN A 35 -15.32 1.24 -0.76
CA ASN A 35 -14.36 0.57 -1.65
C ASN A 35 -13.38 1.45 -2.43
N GLN A 36 -13.27 2.74 -2.13
CA GLN A 36 -12.36 3.63 -2.84
C GLN A 36 -11.11 3.97 -2.02
N ILE A 37 -10.02 4.24 -2.73
CA ILE A 37 -8.78 4.83 -2.18
C ILE A 37 -8.40 6.04 -3.00
N GLU A 38 -7.85 7.03 -2.32
CA GLU A 38 -7.12 8.11 -2.97
C GLU A 38 -5.66 7.68 -3.10
N ILE A 39 -5.14 7.83 -4.31
CA ILE A 39 -3.75 7.54 -4.64
C ILE A 39 -3.11 8.76 -5.26
N MET A 40 -1.80 8.90 -5.08
CA MET A 40 -0.98 9.90 -5.73
C MET A 40 0.04 9.20 -6.62
N ASP A 41 0.12 9.63 -7.88
CA ASP A 41 1.08 9.08 -8.82
C ASP A 41 2.50 9.65 -8.58
N ALA A 42 3.47 9.21 -9.39
CA ALA A 42 4.85 9.68 -9.30
C ALA A 42 5.03 11.17 -9.67
N LYS A 43 4.04 11.80 -10.31
CA LYS A 43 4.03 13.22 -10.65
C LYS A 43 3.40 14.09 -9.56
N GLY A 44 2.84 13.47 -8.51
CA GLY A 44 2.13 14.16 -7.45
C GLY A 44 0.65 14.42 -7.77
N GLU A 45 0.10 13.78 -8.80
CA GLU A 45 -1.30 13.94 -9.18
C GLU A 45 -2.17 12.95 -8.42
N ASN A 46 -3.22 13.45 -7.77
CA ASN A 46 -4.16 12.62 -7.04
C ASN A 46 -5.22 12.02 -7.96
N SER A 47 -5.58 10.77 -7.70
CA SER A 47 -6.62 10.02 -8.41
C SER A 47 -7.39 9.12 -7.44
N LEU A 48 -8.59 8.70 -7.85
CA LEU A 48 -9.38 7.71 -7.11
C LEU A 48 -9.25 6.34 -7.76
N ALA A 49 -8.91 5.33 -6.96
CA ALA A 49 -8.86 3.95 -7.39
C ALA A 49 -9.82 3.08 -6.56
N LEU A 50 -10.25 1.97 -7.16
CA LEU A 50 -11.09 0.98 -6.48
C LEU A 50 -10.20 -0.01 -5.73
N PHE A 51 -10.60 -0.36 -4.51
CA PHE A 51 -10.02 -1.46 -3.77
C PHE A 51 -10.26 -2.75 -4.51
N PRO A 52 -9.21 -3.53 -4.84
CA PRO A 52 -9.43 -4.75 -5.57
C PRO A 52 -10.23 -5.74 -4.69
N PRO A 53 -11.23 -6.42 -5.27
CA PRO A 53 -12.11 -7.37 -4.58
C PRO A 53 -11.43 -8.39 -3.66
N ARG A 54 -10.23 -8.81 -4.06
CA ARG A 54 -9.42 -9.87 -3.42
C ARG A 54 -8.74 -9.41 -2.12
N PHE A 55 -8.74 -8.10 -1.86
CA PHE A 55 -8.19 -7.52 -0.62
C PHE A 55 -9.25 -7.17 0.42
N ARG A 56 -10.53 -7.44 0.15
CA ARG A 56 -11.66 -7.09 1.04
C ARG A 56 -11.65 -7.78 2.40
N GLU A 57 -10.88 -8.86 2.57
CA GLU A 57 -10.80 -9.62 3.84
C GLU A 57 -9.51 -9.40 4.66
N ARG A 58 -8.59 -8.52 4.25
CA ARG A 58 -7.30 -8.39 4.95
C ARG A 58 -7.33 -7.37 6.09
N LYS A 59 -7.23 -7.89 7.32
CA LYS A 59 -7.02 -7.24 8.62
C LYS A 59 -5.90 -6.17 8.72
N TYR A 60 -5.14 -5.90 7.65
CA TYR A 60 -3.91 -5.08 7.69
C TYR A 60 -4.13 -3.60 7.37
N LEU A 61 -5.22 -3.24 6.67
CA LEU A 61 -5.54 -1.85 6.36
C LEU A 61 -6.29 -1.14 7.49
N GLN A 62 -6.88 -1.91 8.41
CA GLN A 62 -7.59 -1.37 9.56
C GLN A 62 -6.60 -0.80 10.60
N SER A 63 -5.42 -1.42 10.79
CA SER A 63 -4.41 -0.91 11.73
C SER A 63 -3.78 0.42 11.30
N LEU A 64 -3.80 0.74 9.99
CA LEU A 64 -3.37 2.06 9.49
C LEU A 64 -4.37 3.17 9.85
N LYS A 65 -5.66 2.84 10.04
CA LYS A 65 -6.67 3.80 10.53
C LYS A 65 -6.54 4.06 12.03
N ASP A 66 -6.03 3.10 12.78
CA ASP A 66 -5.91 3.20 14.24
C ASP A 66 -4.68 4.02 14.69
N GLU A 67 -3.65 4.13 13.83
CA GLU A 67 -2.46 4.97 14.11
C GLU A 67 -2.68 6.46 13.79
N GLU A 68 -3.47 6.83 12.78
CA GLU A 68 -3.75 8.25 12.48
C GLU A 68 -4.69 8.93 13.49
N PHE A 69 -5.45 8.16 14.29
CA PHE A 69 -6.35 8.71 15.31
C PHE A 69 -5.73 8.79 16.72
N LYS A 70 -4.42 8.54 16.85
CA LYS A 70 -3.62 8.74 18.07
C LYS A 70 -2.31 9.48 17.76
N GLY A 71 -2.41 10.74 17.38
CA GLY A 71 -1.24 11.62 17.22
C GLY A 71 -1.63 13.04 16.91
#